data_AF-E6XSF9-F1
#
_entry.id   AF-E6XSF9-F1
#
_cell.length_a   1.000
_cell.length_b   1.000
_cell.length_c   1.000
_cell.angle_alpha   90.00
_cell.angle_beta   90.00
_cell.angle_gamma   90.00
#
_symmetry.space_group_name_H-M   'P 1'
#
loop_
_entity.id
_entity.type
_entity.pdbx_description
1 polymer ?
#
loop_
_entity_poly.entity_id
_entity_poly.type
_entity_poly.pdbx_seq_one_letter_code
_entity_poly.pdbx_strand_id
1 'polypeptide(L)' 'MSKQIAETTNQLHCIVDEDDNVLADGLTLFEAERQLTIFLNHGEDCYIGDSELQTIRGT' A
#
# COMPACT_ATOMS: atom_id res chain seq x y z
N MET A 1 6.89 -8.53 -31.80
CA MET A 1 6.17 -9.12 -30.64
C MET A 1 6.92 -8.68 -29.38
N SER A 2 6.78 -7.41 -29.00
CA SER A 2 7.44 -6.89 -27.80
C SER A 2 6.69 -7.41 -26.60
N LYS A 3 7.29 -8.35 -25.87
CA LYS A 3 6.80 -8.76 -24.56
C LYS A 3 6.95 -7.54 -23.65
N GLN A 4 5.87 -6.82 -23.43
CA GLN A 4 5.73 -6.00 -22.23
C GLN A 4 5.66 -6.99 -21.08
N ILE A 5 6.82 -7.30 -20.53
CA ILE A 5 6.92 -7.96 -19.23
C ILE A 5 6.34 -6.89 -18.31
N ALA A 6 5.11 -7.13 -17.84
CA ALA A 6 4.54 -6.33 -16.78
C ALA A 6 5.62 -6.23 -15.71
N GLU A 7 6.11 -5.02 -15.47
CA GLU A 7 6.76 -4.68 -14.22
C GLU A 7 5.68 -4.86 -13.15
N THR A 8 5.39 -6.12 -12.81
CA THR A 8 4.81 -6.50 -11.54
C THR A 8 5.95 -6.36 -10.53
N THR A 9 6.49 -5.15 -10.44
CA THR A 9 7.34 -4.74 -9.33
C THR A 9 6.52 -5.05 -8.09
N ASN A 10 7.07 -5.86 -7.19
CA ASN A 10 6.54 -6.11 -5.85
C ASN A 10 6.55 -4.77 -5.07
N GLN A 11 5.79 -3.79 -5.54
CA GLN A 11 5.55 -2.56 -4.81
C GLN A 11 4.70 -2.97 -3.63
N LEU A 12 5.32 -2.87 -2.46
CA LEU A 12 4.63 -3.09 -1.21
C LEU A 12 3.80 -1.84 -0.95
N HIS A 13 2.61 -2.06 -0.41
CA HIS A 13 1.66 -1.03 -0.07
C HIS A 13 1.46 -0.99 1.44
N CYS A 14 0.99 0.16 1.91
CA CYS A 14 0.59 0.37 3.29
C CYS A 14 -0.84 0.88 3.36
N ILE A 15 -1.46 0.75 4.53
CA ILE A 15 -2.71 1.42 4.88
C ILE A 15 -2.36 2.63 5.72
N VAL A 16 -2.89 3.78 5.33
CA VAL A 16 -2.63 5.08 5.94
C VAL A 16 -3.97 5.69 6.37
N ASP A 17 -4.04 6.28 7.55
CA ASP A 17 -5.22 7.03 8.02
C ASP A 17 -5.21 8.50 7.53
N GLU A 18 -6.27 9.26 7.86
CA GLU A 18 -6.37 10.69 7.52
C GLU A 18 -5.29 11.57 8.16
N ASP A 19 -4.64 11.10 9.22
CA ASP A 19 -3.57 11.77 9.94
C ASP A 19 -2.16 11.36 9.43
N ASP A 20 -2.09 10.69 8.27
CA ASP A 20 -0.87 10.16 7.65
C ASP A 20 -0.13 9.10 8.50
N ASN A 21 -0.81 8.45 9.45
CA ASN A 21 -0.25 7.35 10.22
C ASN A 21 -0.36 6.02 9.46
N VAL A 22 0.73 5.27 9.43
CA VAL A 22 0.75 3.92 8.85
C VAL A 22 0.13 2.93 9.82
N LEU A 23 -1.04 2.39 9.46
CA LEU A 23 -1.76 1.38 10.24
C LEU A 23 -1.27 -0.05 9.94
N ALA A 24 -0.85 -0.30 8.70
CA ALA A 24 -0.31 -1.58 8.24
C ALA A 24 0.64 -1.34 7.05
N ASP A 25 1.74 -2.09 6.95
CA ASP A 25 2.73 -1.97 5.88
C ASP A 25 3.17 -3.33 5.32
N GLY A 26 3.96 -3.31 4.24
CA GLY A 26 4.51 -4.52 3.64
C GLY A 26 3.45 -5.41 2.98
N LEU A 27 2.29 -4.85 2.62
CA LEU A 27 1.18 -5.58 2.04
C LEU A 27 1.32 -5.64 0.53
N THR A 28 0.94 -6.77 -0.07
CA THR A 28 0.63 -6.78 -1.50
C THR A 28 -0.60 -5.93 -1.78
N LEU A 29 -0.81 -5.50 -3.04
CA LEU A 29 -2.00 -4.72 -3.40
C LEU A 29 -3.30 -5.43 -2.97
N PHE A 30 -3.39 -6.73 -3.21
CA PHE A 30 -4.55 -7.54 -2.83
C PHE A 30 -4.78 -7.56 -1.30
N GLU A 31 -3.71 -7.67 -0.51
CA GLU A 31 -3.80 -7.63 0.94
C GLU A 31 -4.19 -6.24 1.44
N ALA A 32 -3.63 -5.18 0.85
CA ALA A 32 -3.98 -3.80 1.17
C ALA A 32 -5.45 -3.51 0.85
N GLU A 33 -5.97 -3.92 -0.30
CA GLU A 33 -7.39 -3.78 -0.65
C GLU A 33 -8.30 -4.51 0.34
N ARG A 34 -7.93 -5.75 0.73
CA ARG A 34 -8.67 -6.52 1.72
C ARG A 34 -8.64 -5.84 3.09
N GLN A 35 -7.50 -5.31 3.50
CA GLN A 35 -7.32 -4.64 4.78
C GLN A 35 -8.10 -3.31 4.81
N LEU A 36 -7.99 -2.51 3.75
CA LEU A 36 -8.73 -1.27 3.55
C LEU A 36 -10.24 -1.51 3.68
N THR A 37 -10.75 -2.57 3.06
CA THR A 37 -12.19 -2.92 3.16
C THR A 37 -12.60 -3.21 4.60
N ILE A 38 -11.75 -3.82 5.42
CA ILE A 38 -12.03 -4.08 6.84
C ILE A 38 -12.13 -2.76 7.59
N PHE A 39 -11.16 -1.86 7.40
CA PHE A 39 -11.11 -0.56 8.07
C PHE A 39 -12.29 0.35 7.67
N LEU A 40 -12.61 0.43 6.38
CA LEU A 40 -13.77 1.17 5.90
C LEU A 40 -15.09 0.63 6.47
N ASN A 41 -15.22 -0.69 6.61
CA ASN A 41 -16.40 -1.30 7.25
C ASN A 41 -16.49 -1.02 8.76
N HIS A 42 -15.35 -0.75 9.40
CA HIS A 42 -15.30 -0.32 10.79
C HIS A 42 -15.54 1.19 10.98
N GLY A 43 -15.67 1.93 9.87
CA GLY A 43 -15.88 3.38 9.87
C GLY A 43 -14.60 4.19 10.05
N GLU A 44 -13.43 3.60 9.82
CA GLU A 44 -12.16 4.32 9.82
C GLU A 44 -11.90 4.94 8.43
N ASP A 45 -11.48 6.21 8.41
CA ASP A 45 -11.11 6.90 7.17
C ASP A 45 -9.62 6.62 6.86
N CYS A 46 -9.39 5.81 5.84
CA CYS A 46 -8.06 5.33 5.49
C CYS A 46 -7.95 5.05 3.99
N TYR A 47 -6.72 4.97 3.50
CA TYR A 47 -6.41 4.76 2.10
C TYR A 47 -5.14 3.90 1.92
N ILE A 48 -4.94 3.38 0.70
CA ILE A 48 -3.73 2.62 0.37
C ILE A 48 -2.64 3.58 -0.09
N GLY A 49 -1.50 3.55 0.59
CA GLY A 49 -0.28 4.27 0.23
C GLY A 49 0.80 3.33 -0.32
N ASP A 50 1.83 3.92 -0.94
CA ASP A 50 3.00 3.19 -1.43
C ASP A 50 4.09 3.10 -0.35
N SER A 51 4.52 1.87 0.00
CA SER A 51 5.62 1.67 0.98
C SER A 51 7.01 1.99 0.41
N GLU A 52 7.14 2.18 -0.91
CA GLU A 52 8.41 2.52 -1.56
C GLU A 52 8.96 3.91 -1.16
N LEU A 53 8.15 4.75 -0.52
CA LEU A 53 8.59 6.05 0.00
C LEU A 53 9.60 5.96 1.16
N GLN A 54 9.79 4.79 1.78
CA GLN A 54 10.76 4.63 2.89
C GLN A 54 12.19 4.25 2.44
N THR A 55 12.38 3.76 1.20
CA THR A 55 13.70 3.28 0.75
C THR A 55 14.67 4.40 0.37
N ILE A 56 14.20 5.66 0.25
CA ILE A 56 15.03 6.80 -0.20
C ILE A 56 15.49 7.71 0.95
N ARG A 57 15.56 7.21 2.20
CA ARG A 57 16.30 7.86 3.29
C ARG A 57 17.50 7.02 3.75
N GLY A 58 18.30 6.61 2.77
CA GLY A 58 19.70 6.25 2.98
C GLY A 58 20.59 7.39 2.51
N THR A 59 20.93 8.32 3.40
CA THR A 59 22.18 9.10 3.37
C THR A 59 22.46 9.70 4.74
#